data_AF-A0A9Q1Q520-F1
#
_entry.id   AF-A0A9Q1Q520-F1
#
_cell.length_a   1.000
_cell.length_b   1.000
_cell.length_c   1.000
_cell.angle_alpha   90.00
_cell.angle_beta   90.00
_cell.angle_gamma   90.00
#
_symmetry.space_group_name_H-M   'P 1'
#
loop_
_entity.id
_entity.type
_entity.pdbx_description
1 polymer ?
#
loop_
_entity_poly.entity_id
_entity_poly.type
_entity_poly.pdbx_seq_one_letter_code
_entity_poly.pdbx_strand_id
1 'polypeptide(L)'
;MKNRAVHMLHADWKYFVNLWSSPEFQKEKYGREFSRLDLMLKSHMRTSDKPVNAENPANNMHGKVVMEKLKNEREQGLNDKIDEQIFQELLGEDRHGYLHAYGRVKSITDYFGVKHSHTDLAQDVVGLKERADESIMKAKKEVEEARKKVRQAKLEAEQTKKEAEKARKEAKATRQKVDAKIEANNKM
;
A
#
# COMPACT_ATOMS: atom_id res chain seq x y z
N MET A 1 -32.19 -15.58 -20.34
CA MET A 1 -31.35 -14.69 -19.50
C MET A 1 -31.14 -13.39 -20.24
N LYS A 2 -31.44 -12.24 -19.61
CA LYS A 2 -31.16 -10.92 -20.20
C LYS A 2 -29.63 -10.76 -20.36
N ASN A 3 -29.18 -10.08 -21.42
CA ASN A 3 -27.77 -9.71 -21.68
C ASN A 3 -26.77 -10.83 -22.06
N ARG A 4 -27.21 -12.05 -22.41
CA ARG A 4 -26.31 -13.08 -22.97
C ARG A 4 -25.76 -12.64 -24.34
N ALA A 5 -24.45 -12.72 -24.54
CA ALA A 5 -23.82 -12.47 -25.84
C ALA A 5 -24.33 -13.46 -26.92
N VAL A 6 -24.63 -12.96 -28.12
CA VAL A 6 -25.29 -13.74 -29.19
C VAL A 6 -24.46 -14.95 -29.63
N HIS A 7 -23.13 -14.82 -29.63
CA HIS A 7 -22.18 -15.87 -30.04
C HIS A 7 -21.78 -16.84 -28.92
N MET A 8 -22.34 -16.69 -27.72
CA MET A 8 -21.94 -17.48 -26.55
C MET A 8 -23.00 -18.54 -26.22
N LEU A 9 -22.53 -19.78 -26.02
CA LEU A 9 -23.37 -20.88 -25.58
C LEU A 9 -23.98 -20.58 -24.21
N HIS A 10 -25.19 -21.09 -23.96
CA HIS A 10 -25.89 -20.85 -22.71
C HIS A 10 -25.12 -21.38 -21.48
N ALA A 11 -24.48 -22.55 -21.62
CA ALA A 11 -23.68 -23.16 -20.57
C ALA A 11 -22.44 -22.30 -20.23
N ASP A 12 -21.71 -21.82 -21.25
CA ASP A 12 -20.55 -20.94 -21.06
C ASP A 12 -20.96 -19.61 -20.42
N TRP A 13 -22.08 -19.02 -20.85
CA TRP A 13 -22.61 -17.80 -20.23
C TRP A 13 -22.95 -18.00 -18.75
N LYS A 14 -23.67 -19.07 -18.40
CA LYS A 14 -24.00 -19.41 -17.01
C LYS A 14 -22.73 -19.64 -16.18
N TYR A 15 -21.74 -20.30 -16.76
CA TYR A 15 -20.44 -20.50 -16.15
C TYR A 15 -19.75 -19.18 -15.82
N PHE A 16 -19.66 -18.24 -16.77
CA PHE A 16 -19.03 -16.94 -16.51
C PHE A 16 -19.79 -16.12 -15.48
N VAL A 17 -21.14 -16.12 -15.52
CA VAL A 17 -21.94 -15.42 -14.50
C VAL A 17 -21.61 -15.93 -13.10
N ASN A 18 -21.52 -17.25 -12.92
CA ASN A 18 -21.14 -17.85 -11.65
C ASN A 18 -19.69 -17.52 -11.26
N LEU A 19 -18.76 -17.62 -12.21
CA LEU A 19 -17.35 -17.30 -12.00
C LEU A 19 -17.15 -15.86 -11.48
N TRP A 20 -17.87 -14.89 -12.05
CA TRP A 20 -17.78 -13.48 -11.67
C TRP A 20 -18.56 -13.11 -10.40
N SER A 21 -19.61 -13.88 -10.06
CA SER A 21 -20.58 -13.48 -9.03
C SER A 21 -20.47 -14.24 -7.72
N SER A 22 -19.81 -15.40 -7.69
CA SER A 22 -19.73 -16.26 -6.51
C SER A 22 -18.28 -16.66 -6.21
N PRO A 23 -17.70 -16.14 -5.11
CA PRO A 23 -16.43 -16.62 -4.58
C PRO A 23 -16.48 -18.10 -4.17
N GLU A 24 -17.65 -18.60 -3.73
CA GLU A 24 -17.86 -20.00 -3.37
C GLU A 24 -17.67 -20.90 -4.60
N PHE A 25 -18.23 -20.50 -5.75
CA PHE A 25 -18.05 -21.20 -7.01
C PHE A 25 -16.58 -21.22 -7.46
N GLN A 26 -15.83 -20.14 -7.22
CA GLN A 26 -14.39 -20.10 -7.51
C GLN A 26 -13.62 -21.08 -6.63
N LYS A 27 -13.89 -21.09 -5.31
CA LYS A 27 -13.27 -22.03 -4.36
C LYS A 27 -13.62 -23.47 -4.68
N GLU A 28 -14.88 -23.77 -4.98
CA GLU A 28 -15.32 -25.13 -5.31
C GLU A 28 -14.61 -25.66 -6.55
N LYS A 29 -14.49 -24.82 -7.60
CA LYS A 29 -13.94 -25.25 -8.89
C LYS A 29 -12.41 -25.23 -8.95
N TYR A 30 -11.77 -24.29 -8.26
CA TYR A 30 -10.33 -24.02 -8.38
C TYR A 30 -9.55 -24.06 -7.07
N GLY A 31 -10.22 -24.30 -5.94
CA GLY A 31 -9.58 -24.35 -4.62
C GLY A 31 -9.11 -22.99 -4.09
N ARG A 32 -9.34 -21.91 -4.82
CA ARG A 32 -8.93 -20.54 -4.46
C ARG A 32 -9.88 -19.50 -5.02
N GLU A 33 -9.91 -18.33 -4.38
CA GLU A 33 -10.52 -17.13 -4.96
C GLU A 33 -9.63 -16.59 -6.07
N PHE A 34 -10.25 -16.05 -7.10
CA PHE A 34 -9.54 -15.45 -8.22
C PHE A 34 -9.34 -13.96 -7.96
N SER A 35 -8.14 -13.49 -8.25
CA SER A 35 -7.91 -12.05 -8.33
C SER A 35 -8.73 -11.44 -9.49
N ARG A 36 -8.90 -10.12 -9.47
CA ARG A 36 -9.58 -9.38 -10.55
C ARG A 36 -8.93 -9.65 -11.91
N LEU A 37 -7.60 -9.77 -11.94
CA LEU A 37 -6.82 -10.10 -13.13
C LEU A 37 -7.07 -11.54 -13.60
N ASP A 38 -7.10 -12.49 -12.66
CA ASP A 38 -7.39 -13.91 -12.96
C ASP A 38 -8.80 -14.09 -13.55
N LEU A 39 -9.79 -13.38 -13.01
CA LEU A 39 -11.16 -13.40 -13.52
C LEU A 39 -11.22 -12.90 -14.96
N MET A 40 -10.52 -11.80 -15.27
CA MET A 40 -10.45 -11.27 -16.62
C MET A 40 -9.76 -12.23 -17.58
N LEU A 41 -8.62 -12.80 -17.21
CA LEU A 41 -7.92 -13.75 -18.09
C LEU A 41 -8.79 -14.99 -18.35
N LYS A 42 -9.46 -15.52 -17.33
CA LYS A 42 -10.30 -16.72 -17.45
C LYS A 42 -11.60 -16.44 -18.20
N SER A 43 -12.19 -15.24 -18.12
CA SER A 43 -13.42 -14.91 -18.84
C SER A 43 -13.26 -14.85 -20.36
N HIS A 44 -12.01 -14.73 -20.85
CA HIS A 44 -11.69 -14.79 -22.28
C HIS A 44 -11.53 -16.24 -22.79
N MET A 45 -11.65 -17.23 -21.91
CA MET A 45 -11.53 -18.66 -22.20
C MET A 45 -12.85 -19.38 -21.91
N ARG A 46 -13.32 -20.20 -22.85
CA ARG A 46 -14.49 -21.09 -22.66
C ARG A 46 -14.20 -22.12 -21.57
N THR A 47 -15.24 -22.82 -21.13
CA THR A 47 -15.12 -23.97 -20.22
C THR A 47 -14.22 -25.08 -20.78
N SER A 48 -14.10 -25.17 -22.11
CA SER A 48 -13.23 -26.09 -22.85
C SER A 48 -11.80 -25.58 -23.08
N ASP A 49 -11.39 -24.50 -22.40
CA ASP A 49 -10.09 -23.82 -22.55
C ASP A 49 -9.77 -23.35 -23.99
N LYS A 50 -10.80 -23.18 -24.82
CA LYS A 50 -10.70 -22.50 -26.12
C LYS A 50 -11.02 -21.01 -25.95
N PRO A 51 -10.42 -20.10 -26.74
CA PRO A 51 -10.79 -18.69 -26.70
C PRO A 51 -12.28 -18.49 -27.03
N VAL A 52 -12.93 -17.55 -26.33
CA VAL A 52 -14.36 -17.26 -26.54
C VAL A 52 -14.62 -16.75 -27.98
N ASN A 53 -13.75 -15.87 -28.49
CA ASN A 53 -13.81 -15.26 -29.82
C ASN A 53 -12.60 -15.67 -30.67
N ALA A 54 -12.67 -16.82 -31.34
CA ALA A 54 -11.60 -17.30 -32.23
C ALA A 54 -11.54 -16.51 -33.56
N GLU A 55 -12.62 -15.83 -33.97
CA GLU A 55 -12.76 -15.21 -35.29
C GLU A 55 -12.24 -13.77 -35.37
N ASN A 56 -12.03 -13.08 -34.25
CA ASN A 56 -11.44 -11.73 -34.25
C ASN A 56 -10.42 -11.57 -33.10
N PRO A 57 -9.30 -12.31 -33.15
CA PRO A 57 -8.31 -12.35 -32.08
C PRO A 57 -7.57 -11.02 -31.91
N ALA A 58 -7.34 -10.26 -32.98
CA ALA A 58 -6.45 -9.09 -32.96
C ALA A 58 -6.91 -7.95 -32.02
N ASN A 59 -8.20 -7.63 -31.97
CA ASN A 59 -8.70 -6.46 -31.23
C ASN A 59 -9.01 -6.73 -29.74
N ASN A 60 -9.20 -8.00 -29.33
CA ASN A 60 -9.47 -8.37 -27.94
C ASN A 60 -8.31 -9.12 -27.26
N MET A 61 -7.28 -9.55 -28.00
CA MET A 61 -6.11 -10.22 -27.41
C MET A 61 -5.04 -9.25 -26.92
N HIS A 62 -4.93 -8.01 -27.42
CA HIS A 62 -3.85 -7.13 -26.98
C HIS A 62 -3.88 -6.87 -25.47
N GLY A 63 -5.04 -6.50 -24.92
CA GLY A 63 -5.23 -6.34 -23.48
C GLY A 63 -4.93 -7.62 -22.69
N LYS A 64 -5.41 -8.79 -23.17
CA LYS A 64 -5.14 -10.08 -22.54
C LYS A 64 -3.65 -10.44 -22.53
N VAL A 65 -2.98 -10.31 -23.68
CA VAL A 65 -1.56 -10.64 -23.85
C VAL A 65 -0.69 -9.75 -22.97
N VAL A 66 -1.02 -8.45 -22.88
CA VAL A 66 -0.27 -7.55 -22.00
C VAL A 66 -0.57 -7.83 -20.52
N MET A 67 -1.83 -8.14 -20.14
CA MET A 67 -2.17 -8.58 -18.79
C MET A 67 -1.42 -9.86 -18.38
N GLU A 68 -1.38 -10.85 -19.27
CA GLU A 68 -0.71 -12.13 -19.04
C GLU A 68 0.81 -11.95 -18.94
N LYS A 69 1.40 -11.09 -19.79
CA LYS A 69 2.80 -10.70 -19.70
C LYS A 69 3.12 -10.03 -18.36
N LEU A 70 2.36 -9.00 -17.96
CA LEU A 70 2.58 -8.26 -16.72
C LEU A 70 2.39 -9.15 -15.48
N LYS A 71 1.47 -10.11 -15.54
CA LYS A 71 1.30 -11.13 -14.51
C LYS A 71 2.53 -12.02 -14.39
N ASN A 72 3.03 -12.55 -15.50
CA ASN A 72 4.21 -13.40 -15.52
C ASN A 72 5.46 -12.65 -15.03
N GLU A 73 5.62 -11.38 -15.42
CA GLU A 73 6.69 -10.51 -14.91
C GLU A 73 6.58 -10.31 -13.39
N ARG A 74 5.36 -10.19 -12.84
CA ARG A 74 5.15 -10.11 -11.39
C ARG A 74 5.53 -11.42 -10.70
N GLU A 75 5.13 -12.56 -11.23
CA GLU A 75 5.49 -13.87 -10.69
C GLU A 75 7.02 -14.11 -10.72
N GLN A 76 7.72 -13.48 -11.66
CA GLN A 76 9.19 -13.50 -11.77
C GLN A 76 9.88 -12.41 -10.93
N GLY A 77 9.14 -11.55 -10.22
CA GLY A 77 9.68 -10.43 -9.45
C GLY A 77 10.26 -9.29 -10.30
N LEU A 78 9.91 -9.22 -11.58
CA LEU A 78 10.33 -8.16 -12.51
C LEU A 78 9.36 -6.97 -12.53
N ASN A 79 8.21 -7.11 -11.88
CA ASN A 79 7.15 -6.11 -11.87
C ASN A 79 6.39 -6.11 -10.53
N ASP A 80 6.34 -4.96 -9.86
CA ASP A 80 5.62 -4.79 -8.59
C ASP A 80 4.23 -4.14 -8.74
N LYS A 81 3.77 -3.92 -9.99
CA LYS A 81 2.45 -3.32 -10.23
C LYS A 81 1.37 -4.19 -9.64
N ILE A 82 0.48 -3.60 -8.83
CA ILE A 82 -0.74 -4.26 -8.33
C ILE A 82 -1.78 -4.42 -9.44
N ASP A 83 -2.79 -5.28 -9.23
CA ASP A 83 -3.81 -5.57 -10.26
C ASP A 83 -4.46 -4.27 -10.77
N GLU A 84 -4.85 -3.38 -9.87
CA GLU A 84 -5.49 -2.10 -10.18
C GLU A 84 -4.64 -1.20 -11.09
N GLN A 85 -3.31 -1.18 -10.88
CA GLN A 85 -2.39 -0.40 -11.72
C GLN A 85 -2.30 -0.99 -13.13
N ILE A 86 -2.25 -2.32 -13.25
CA ILE A 86 -2.28 -3.02 -14.54
C ILE A 86 -3.60 -2.72 -15.27
N PHE A 87 -4.72 -2.71 -14.54
CA PHE A 87 -6.04 -2.40 -15.08
C PHE A 87 -6.14 -0.96 -15.57
N GLN A 88 -5.67 0.02 -14.78
CA GLN A 88 -5.70 1.43 -15.14
C GLN A 88 -4.82 1.73 -16.36
N GLU A 89 -3.64 1.11 -16.45
CA GLU A 89 -2.73 1.31 -17.58
C GLU A 89 -3.29 0.73 -18.89
N LEU A 90 -4.01 -0.40 -18.82
CA LEU A 90 -4.50 -1.10 -20.01
C LEU A 90 -5.90 -0.70 -20.45
N LEU A 91 -6.81 -0.49 -19.50
CA LEU A 91 -8.22 -0.22 -19.78
C LEU A 91 -8.62 1.21 -19.43
N GLY A 92 -7.72 1.99 -18.83
CA GLY A 92 -7.99 3.31 -18.30
C GLY A 92 -8.62 3.26 -16.91
N GLU A 93 -8.84 4.45 -16.33
CA GLU A 93 -9.54 4.58 -15.06
C GLU A 93 -10.99 4.08 -15.16
N ASP A 94 -11.41 3.30 -14.15
CA ASP A 94 -12.80 2.89 -14.00
C ASP A 94 -13.70 4.14 -13.90
N ARG A 95 -14.76 4.19 -14.70
CA ARG A 95 -15.68 5.33 -14.71
C ARG A 95 -16.82 5.12 -13.73
N HIS A 96 -17.42 6.21 -13.27
CA HIS A 96 -18.55 6.17 -12.35
C HIS A 96 -19.66 5.21 -12.85
N GLY A 97 -19.97 4.20 -12.04
CA GLY A 97 -21.00 3.20 -12.33
C GLY A 97 -20.55 1.97 -13.15
N TYR A 98 -19.32 1.95 -13.67
CA TYR A 98 -18.82 0.86 -14.52
C TYR A 98 -17.41 0.43 -14.12
N LEU A 99 -17.26 -0.83 -13.71
CA LEU A 99 -15.95 -1.47 -13.59
C LEU A 99 -15.65 -2.23 -14.88
N HIS A 100 -14.58 -1.86 -15.57
CA HIS A 100 -14.24 -2.46 -16.87
C HIS A 100 -13.99 -3.97 -16.79
N ALA A 101 -13.56 -4.46 -15.62
CA ALA A 101 -13.25 -5.86 -15.40
C ALA A 101 -14.49 -6.72 -15.09
N TYR A 102 -15.46 -6.22 -14.32
CA TYR A 102 -16.51 -7.06 -13.72
C TYR A 102 -17.73 -7.30 -14.61
N GLY A 103 -17.62 -6.98 -15.90
CA GLY A 103 -18.67 -7.18 -16.91
C GLY A 103 -19.82 -6.17 -16.84
N ARG A 104 -20.65 -6.16 -17.89
CA ARG A 104 -21.75 -5.17 -18.09
C ARG A 104 -22.93 -5.27 -17.10
N VAL A 105 -22.86 -6.14 -16.09
CA VAL A 105 -24.04 -6.56 -15.30
C VAL A 105 -24.00 -6.09 -13.85
N LYS A 106 -22.84 -5.73 -13.31
CA LYS A 106 -22.74 -5.22 -11.94
C LYS A 106 -22.18 -3.80 -11.93
N SER A 107 -22.97 -2.87 -11.39
CA SER A 107 -22.46 -1.57 -10.96
C SER A 107 -21.54 -1.76 -9.74
N ILE A 108 -20.69 -0.79 -9.42
CA ILE A 108 -19.89 -0.76 -8.17
C ILE A 108 -20.77 -1.12 -6.95
N THR A 109 -21.99 -0.61 -6.93
CA THR A 109 -23.01 -0.84 -5.90
C THR A 109 -23.50 -2.29 -5.81
N ASP A 110 -23.53 -3.03 -6.92
CA ASP A 110 -23.91 -4.45 -6.93
C ASP A 110 -22.73 -5.37 -6.59
N TYR A 111 -21.49 -4.88 -6.74
CA TYR A 111 -20.28 -5.66 -6.45
C TYR A 111 -19.90 -5.58 -4.97
N PHE A 112 -19.90 -4.38 -4.40
CA PHE A 112 -19.58 -4.19 -2.98
C PHE A 112 -20.79 -4.39 -2.07
N GLY A 113 -22.00 -4.52 -2.62
CA GLY A 113 -23.23 -4.78 -1.88
C GLY A 113 -23.68 -3.63 -0.98
N VAL A 114 -22.93 -2.52 -0.93
CA VAL A 114 -23.26 -1.38 -0.07
C VAL A 114 -23.58 -0.17 -0.93
N LYS A 115 -24.87 0.14 -1.03
CA LYS A 115 -25.29 1.52 -1.19
C LYS A 115 -25.08 2.18 0.17
N HIS A 116 -23.90 2.72 0.42
CA HIS A 116 -23.77 3.70 1.49
C HIS A 116 -24.75 4.82 1.13
N SER A 117 -25.71 5.07 2.00
CA SER A 117 -26.54 6.25 1.88
C SER A 117 -25.62 7.48 1.93
N HIS A 118 -26.08 8.60 1.39
CA HIS A 118 -25.35 9.86 1.53
C HIS A 118 -24.98 10.16 3.00
N THR A 119 -25.82 9.70 3.93
CA THR A 119 -25.62 9.80 5.38
C THR A 119 -24.48 8.92 5.87
N ASP A 120 -24.39 7.67 5.41
CA ASP A 120 -23.32 6.74 5.80
C ASP A 120 -21.96 7.26 5.31
N LEU A 121 -21.90 7.76 4.08
CA LEU A 121 -20.69 8.40 3.53
C LEU A 121 -20.28 9.64 4.33
N ALA A 122 -21.25 10.46 4.75
CA ALA A 122 -20.97 11.63 5.59
C ALA A 122 -20.42 11.21 6.97
N GLN A 123 -20.95 10.15 7.57
CA GLN A 123 -20.45 9.61 8.84
C GLN A 123 -19.03 9.05 8.70
N ASP A 124 -18.74 8.32 7.63
CA ASP A 124 -17.39 7.79 7.37
C ASP A 124 -16.36 8.90 7.19
N VAL A 125 -16.71 9.97 6.46
CA VAL A 125 -15.84 11.14 6.29
C VAL A 125 -15.58 11.83 7.62
N VAL A 126 -16.60 11.96 8.47
CA VAL A 126 -16.45 12.51 9.83
C VAL A 126 -15.52 11.62 10.67
N GLY A 127 -15.75 10.31 10.70
CA GLY A 127 -14.91 9.38 11.46
C GLY A 127 -13.47 9.27 10.92
N LEU A 128 -13.24 9.48 9.63
CA LEU A 128 -11.90 9.60 9.04
C LEU A 128 -11.21 10.89 9.50
N LYS A 129 -11.95 12.01 9.52
CA LYS A 129 -11.42 13.29 10.01
C LYS A 129 -11.03 13.21 11.48
N GLU A 130 -11.86 12.62 12.32
CA GLU A 130 -11.59 12.43 13.75
C GLU A 130 -10.33 11.59 13.98
N ARG A 131 -10.19 10.45 13.28
CA ARG A 131 -8.99 9.60 13.35
C ARG A 131 -7.74 10.33 12.87
N ALA A 132 -7.85 11.13 11.81
CA ALA A 132 -6.75 11.95 11.33
C ALA A 132 -6.33 12.97 12.40
N ASP A 133 -7.29 13.67 13.00
CA ASP A 133 -7.05 14.65 14.06
C ASP A 133 -6.42 14.02 15.31
N GLU A 134 -6.89 12.83 15.72
CA GLU A 134 -6.28 12.05 16.80
C GLU A 134 -4.83 11.68 16.49
N SER A 135 -4.55 11.22 15.27
CA SER A 135 -3.19 10.86 14.85
C SER A 135 -2.25 12.07 14.87
N ILE A 136 -2.73 13.23 14.43
CA ILE A 136 -2.00 14.49 14.45
C ILE A 136 -1.73 14.92 15.90
N MET A 137 -2.71 14.80 16.78
CA MET A 137 -2.56 15.13 18.19
C MET A 137 -1.56 14.22 18.90
N LYS A 138 -1.57 12.92 18.61
CA LYS A 138 -0.59 11.97 19.13
C LYS A 138 0.83 12.32 18.63
N ALA A 139 1.00 12.55 17.34
CA ALA A 139 2.28 12.96 16.76
C ALA A 139 2.79 14.27 17.37
N LYS A 140 1.91 15.26 17.61
CA LYS A 140 2.27 16.51 18.29
C LYS A 140 2.76 16.28 19.72
N LYS A 141 2.11 15.41 20.49
CA LYS A 141 2.54 15.05 21.85
C LYS A 141 3.91 14.37 21.84
N GLU A 142 4.13 13.40 20.96
CA GLU A 142 5.41 12.69 20.83
C GLU A 142 6.54 13.66 20.46
N VAL A 143 6.30 14.60 19.54
CA VAL A 143 7.25 15.66 19.18
C VAL A 143 7.54 16.58 20.37
N GLU A 144 6.54 16.94 21.16
CA GLU A 144 6.75 17.79 22.34
C GLU A 144 7.58 17.09 23.43
N GLU A 145 7.32 15.80 23.67
CA GLU A 145 8.12 14.98 24.59
C GLU A 145 9.56 14.83 24.11
N ALA A 146 9.76 14.56 22.81
CA ALA A 146 11.10 14.52 22.22
C ALA A 146 11.83 15.86 22.39
N ARG A 147 11.14 16.99 22.18
CA ARG A 147 11.71 18.33 22.41
C ARG A 147 12.09 18.55 23.88
N LYS A 148 11.30 18.08 24.84
CA LYS A 148 11.64 18.17 26.28
C LYS A 148 12.88 17.35 26.61
N LYS A 149 12.97 16.10 26.14
CA LYS A 149 14.16 15.24 26.31
C LYS A 149 15.42 15.87 25.72
N VAL A 150 15.33 16.44 24.51
CA VAL A 150 16.45 17.14 23.86
C VAL A 150 16.88 18.37 24.66
N ARG A 151 15.94 19.15 25.23
CA ARG A 151 16.27 20.29 26.09
C ARG A 151 16.99 19.86 27.36
N GLN A 152 16.51 18.79 28.00
CA GLN A 152 17.13 18.26 29.21
C GLN A 152 18.54 17.73 28.94
N ALA A 153 18.72 16.95 27.87
CA ALA A 153 20.05 16.47 27.45
C ALA A 153 21.01 17.63 27.12
N LYS A 154 20.52 18.75 26.55
CA LYS A 154 21.34 19.95 26.32
C LYS A 154 21.80 20.61 27.62
N LEU A 155 20.91 20.70 28.63
CA LEU A 155 21.26 21.27 29.94
C LEU A 155 22.30 20.40 30.66
N GLU A 156 22.13 19.08 30.66
CA GLU A 156 23.08 18.13 31.24
C GLU A 156 24.44 18.18 30.52
N ALA A 157 24.44 18.28 29.18
CA ALA A 157 25.65 18.46 28.38
C ALA A 157 26.37 19.79 28.68
N GLU A 158 25.63 20.85 29.02
CA GLU A 158 26.23 22.13 29.39
C GLU A 158 26.83 22.09 30.80
N GLN A 159 26.15 21.44 31.75
CA GLN A 159 26.66 21.25 33.11
C GLN A 159 27.94 20.42 33.13
N THR A 160 27.94 19.27 32.44
CA THR A 160 29.13 18.41 32.32
C THR A 160 30.30 19.14 31.66
N LYS A 161 30.04 20.01 30.67
CA LYS A 161 31.09 20.87 30.09
C LYS A 161 31.66 21.85 31.10
N LYS A 162 30.83 22.51 31.92
CA LYS A 162 31.29 23.43 32.97
C LYS A 162 32.12 22.72 34.03
N GLU A 163 31.70 21.53 34.45
CA GLU A 163 32.45 20.70 35.39
C GLU A 163 33.80 20.25 34.82
N ALA A 164 33.82 19.78 33.57
CA ALA A 164 35.06 19.41 32.89
C ALA A 164 36.02 20.60 32.73
N GLU A 165 35.49 21.80 32.46
CA GLU A 165 36.31 23.01 32.38
C GLU A 165 36.91 23.39 33.74
N LYS A 166 36.12 23.27 34.82
CA LYS A 166 36.59 23.51 36.19
C LYS A 166 37.71 22.53 36.57
N ALA A 167 37.49 21.23 36.34
CA ALA A 167 38.50 20.20 36.58
C ALA A 167 39.78 20.43 35.77
N ARG A 168 39.68 20.88 34.52
CA ARG A 168 40.84 21.27 33.70
C ARG A 168 41.61 22.45 34.29
N LYS A 169 40.92 23.48 34.77
CA LYS A 169 41.56 24.65 35.42
C LYS A 169 42.30 24.22 36.70
N GLU A 170 41.67 23.39 37.52
CA GLU A 170 42.27 22.86 38.75
C GLU A 170 43.51 21.99 38.45
N ALA A 171 43.41 21.08 37.48
CA ALA A 171 44.53 20.24 37.04
C ALA A 171 45.71 21.07 36.46
N LYS A 172 45.41 22.16 35.74
CA LYS A 172 46.45 23.07 35.24
C LYS A 172 47.15 23.79 36.39
N ALA A 173 46.39 24.26 37.39
CA ALA A 173 46.94 24.95 38.55
C ALA A 173 47.78 24.02 39.44
N THR A 174 47.38 22.77 39.63
CA THR A 174 48.19 21.78 40.37
C THR A 174 49.48 21.44 39.62
N ARG A 175 49.41 21.25 38.30
CA ARG A 175 50.60 21.01 37.47
C ARG A 175 51.60 22.16 37.55
N GLN A 176 51.14 23.41 37.41
CA GLN A 176 52.01 24.59 37.58
C GLN A 176 52.66 24.66 38.98
N LYS A 177 51.94 24.29 40.05
CA LYS A 177 52.51 24.24 41.40
C LYS A 177 53.57 23.14 41.55
N VAL A 178 53.38 21.99 40.91
CA VAL A 178 54.36 20.89 40.90
C VAL A 178 55.60 21.30 40.12
N ASP A 179 55.43 21.86 38.93
CA ASP A 179 56.53 22.34 38.08
C ASP A 179 57.37 23.40 38.81
N ALA A 180 56.72 24.38 39.47
CA ALA A 180 57.41 25.39 40.28
C ALA A 180 58.21 24.81 41.46
N LYS A 181 57.73 23.73 42.09
CA LYS A 181 58.47 23.03 43.16
C LYS A 181 59.68 22.26 42.62
N ILE A 182 59.55 21.66 41.43
CA ILE A 182 60.66 20.95 40.77
C ILE A 182 61.76 21.96 40.39
N GLU A 183 61.40 23.11 39.83
CA GLU A 183 62.36 24.17 39.51
C GLU A 183 63.06 24.75 40.75
N ALA A 184 62.36 24.89 41.87
CA ALA A 184 62.94 25.34 43.13
C ALA A 184 63.96 24.34 43.70
N ASN A 185 63.67 23.04 43.61
CA ASN A 185 64.58 21.99 44.07
C ASN A 185 65.82 21.83 43.18
N ASN A 186 65.74 22.12 41.89
CA ASN A 186 66.87 22.04 40.96
C ASN A 186 67.80 23.28 40.99
N LYS A 187 67.46 24.32 41.77
CA LYS A 187 68.28 25.53 41.97
C LYS A 187 69.05 25.55 43.30
N MET A 188 68.89 24.53 44.14
CA MET A 188 69.80 24.24 45.27
C MET A 188 70.92 23.33 44.82
#